data_AF-A0A1Y4ES50-F1
#
_entry.id   AF-A0A1Y4ES50-F1
#
_cell.length_a   1.000
_cell.length_b   1.000
_cell.length_c   1.000
_cell.angle_alpha   90.00
_cell.angle_beta   90.00
_cell.angle_gamma   90.00
#
_symmetry.space_group_name_H-M   'P 1'
#
loop_
_entity.id
_entity.type
_entity.pdbx_description
1 polymer ?
#
loop_
_entity_poly.entity_id
_entity_poly.type
_entity_poly.pdbx_seq_one_letter_code
_entity_poly.pdbx_strand_id
1 'polypeptide(L)'
;MKTKELYILGILSAIIVTALCLSLQAGEERIRQETDHAFCEATAWHYTERVELFQHFTHPDLNPYSEYYITAPVYDRKIKKYTLRTWKDRTVFVFKDSIDEAKARRLLNEHILTNVHPIDADKLNILFRARLAARNICGQTGTIYYNGQERHCNSDTLSASSAYSTPVYRQDITGDIQAQGWVAYDTVTLLRYIDRRFFLLIALIALGTAICYYLRKRSNASHIYPDISVNMEKQELIIDGILCPLPKLDLSLFCLLLRKKGRCVSRGEIKQRFWKTDTNADEKIDTHIKILRKHLKGFPEYQIVTVRGQGYYLSVKKGS
;
A
#
# COMPACT_ATOMS: atom_id res chain seq x y z
N MET A 1 1.53 26.78 16.92
CA MET A 1 2.26 25.50 16.87
C MET A 1 3.73 25.82 16.99
N LYS A 2 4.45 25.19 17.91
CA LYS A 2 5.86 25.52 18.20
C LYS A 2 6.75 24.92 17.09
N THR A 3 7.85 25.59 16.73
CA THR A 3 8.84 25.15 15.71
C THR A 3 9.28 23.68 15.84
N LYS A 4 9.32 23.14 17.07
CA LYS A 4 9.59 21.72 17.36
C LYS A 4 8.53 20.76 16.79
N GLU A 5 7.26 21.13 16.77
CA GLU A 5 6.17 20.28 16.25
C GLU A 5 6.24 20.15 14.72
N LEU A 6 6.62 21.24 14.03
CA LEU A 6 6.79 21.24 12.58
C LEU A 6 7.96 20.33 12.16
N TYR A 7 9.05 20.36 12.92
CA TYR A 7 10.23 19.53 12.69
C TYR A 7 9.95 18.04 12.86
N ILE A 8 9.19 17.67 13.90
CA ILE A 8 8.76 16.28 14.13
C ILE A 8 7.86 15.79 12.99
N LEU A 9 6.91 16.62 12.53
CA LEU A 9 6.05 16.27 11.40
C LEU A 9 6.85 16.05 10.11
N GLY A 10 7.85 16.90 9.87
CA GLY A 10 8.76 16.78 8.74
C GLY A 10 9.51 15.44 8.74
N ILE A 11 10.13 15.08 9.87
CA ILE A 11 10.85 13.80 10.01
C ILE A 11 9.91 12.61 9.80
N LEU A 12 8.72 12.64 10.40
CA LEU A 12 7.73 11.56 10.26
C LEU A 12 7.27 11.40 8.81
N SER A 13 7.02 12.51 8.11
CA SER A 13 6.67 12.48 6.69
C SER A 13 7.79 11.90 5.83
N ALA A 14 9.04 12.27 6.10
CA ALA A 14 10.19 11.72 5.38
C ALA A 14 10.34 10.21 5.61
N ILE A 15 10.17 9.73 6.85
CA ILE A 15 10.22 8.29 7.17
C ILE A 15 9.11 7.51 6.45
N ILE A 16 7.89 8.05 6.39
CA ILE A 16 6.78 7.40 5.69
C ILE A 16 7.06 7.33 4.18
N VAL A 17 7.56 8.41 3.60
CA VAL A 17 7.90 8.47 2.17
C VAL A 17 9.03 7.51 1.84
N THR A 18 10.08 7.44 2.65
CA THR A 18 11.19 6.48 2.43
C THR A 18 10.73 5.04 2.59
N ALA A 19 9.90 4.74 3.60
CA ALA A 19 9.32 3.41 3.78
C ALA A 19 8.42 3.01 2.59
N LEU A 20 7.63 3.95 2.05
CA LEU A 20 6.83 3.73 0.85
C LEU A 20 7.72 3.39 -0.34
N CYS A 21 8.75 4.20 -0.62
CA CYS A 21 9.68 3.96 -1.72
C CYS A 21 10.36 2.59 -1.62
N LEU A 22 10.86 2.22 -0.44
CA LEU A 22 11.48 0.91 -0.22
C LEU A 22 10.49 -0.24 -0.43
N SER A 23 9.25 -0.08 0.03
CA SER A 23 8.20 -1.10 -0.14
C SER A 23 7.80 -1.29 -1.61
N LEU A 24 7.74 -0.19 -2.39
CA LEU A 24 7.47 -0.22 -3.81
C LEU A 24 8.60 -0.88 -4.58
N GLN A 25 9.85 -0.50 -4.31
CA GLN A 25 11.04 -1.12 -4.92
C GLN A 25 11.11 -2.63 -4.64
N ALA A 26 10.85 -3.03 -3.40
CA ALA A 26 10.81 -4.44 -3.03
C ALA A 26 9.65 -5.18 -3.72
N GLY A 27 8.50 -4.53 -3.89
CA GLY A 27 7.37 -5.07 -4.65
C GLY A 27 7.70 -5.28 -6.13
N GLU A 28 8.31 -4.29 -6.77
CA GLU A 28 8.78 -4.39 -8.17
C GLU A 28 9.78 -5.52 -8.34
N GLU A 29 10.77 -5.65 -7.46
CA GLU A 29 11.79 -6.68 -7.57
C GLU A 29 11.20 -8.09 -7.46
N ARG A 30 10.20 -8.31 -6.59
CA ARG A 30 9.48 -9.58 -6.52
C ARG A 30 8.70 -9.87 -7.81
N ILE A 31 8.05 -8.86 -8.39
CA ILE A 31 7.34 -9.02 -9.67
C ILE A 31 8.32 -9.42 -10.76
N ARG A 32 9.51 -8.80 -10.81
CA ARG A 32 10.57 -9.13 -11.77
C ARG A 32 11.01 -10.59 -11.64
N GLN A 33 11.31 -11.04 -10.43
CA GLN A 33 11.70 -12.42 -10.16
C GLN A 33 10.61 -13.43 -10.55
N GLU A 34 9.35 -13.15 -10.20
CA GLU A 34 8.22 -14.01 -10.57
C GLU A 34 7.96 -14.01 -12.08
N THR A 35 8.18 -12.88 -12.75
CA THR A 35 8.07 -12.76 -14.22
C THR A 35 9.16 -13.59 -14.90
N ASP A 36 10.41 -13.48 -14.44
CA ASP A 36 11.53 -14.27 -14.94
C ASP A 36 11.27 -15.77 -14.76
N HIS A 37 10.78 -16.17 -13.58
CA HIS A 37 10.42 -17.55 -13.30
C HIS A 37 9.26 -18.03 -14.20
N ALA A 38 8.21 -17.22 -14.38
CA ALA A 38 7.09 -17.52 -15.26
C ALA A 38 7.54 -17.70 -16.72
N PHE A 39 8.50 -16.90 -17.18
CA PHE A 39 9.07 -17.02 -18.52
C PHE A 39 9.92 -18.30 -18.67
N CYS A 40 10.74 -18.63 -17.66
CA CYS A 40 11.50 -19.88 -17.63
C CYS A 40 10.58 -21.12 -17.65
N GLU A 41 9.45 -21.08 -16.92
CA GLU A 41 8.44 -22.12 -16.97
C GLU A 41 7.79 -22.19 -18.36
N ALA A 42 7.40 -21.06 -18.95
CA ALA A 42 6.75 -21.04 -20.26
C ALA A 42 7.65 -21.64 -21.35
N THR A 43 8.94 -21.29 -21.36
CA THR A 43 9.92 -21.87 -22.31
C THR A 43 10.13 -23.38 -22.07
N ALA A 44 10.12 -23.84 -20.82
CA ALA A 44 10.23 -25.26 -20.50
C ALA A 44 9.00 -26.08 -20.94
N TRP A 45 7.81 -25.50 -20.80
CA TRP A 45 6.56 -26.12 -21.26
C TRP A 45 6.51 -26.16 -22.78
N HIS A 46 6.85 -25.05 -23.44
CA HIS A 46 6.93 -24.99 -24.90
C HIS A 46 7.95 -25.99 -25.47
N TYR A 47 9.10 -26.17 -24.81
CA TYR A 47 10.06 -27.22 -25.14
C TYR A 47 9.44 -28.61 -25.06
N THR A 48 8.73 -28.91 -23.96
CA THR A 48 8.14 -30.23 -23.72
C THR A 48 7.08 -30.54 -24.77
N GLU A 49 6.19 -29.60 -25.07
CA GLU A 49 5.18 -29.73 -26.13
C GLU A 49 5.83 -30.03 -27.49
N ARG A 50 6.92 -29.34 -27.84
CA ARG A 50 7.63 -29.62 -29.10
C ARG A 50 8.32 -30.97 -29.14
N VAL A 51 8.85 -31.44 -28.01
CA VAL A 51 9.40 -32.81 -27.91
C VAL A 51 8.28 -33.84 -28.07
N GLU A 52 7.11 -33.61 -27.47
CA GLU A 52 5.96 -34.49 -27.65
C GLU A 52 5.50 -34.52 -29.11
N LEU A 53 5.34 -33.35 -29.75
CA LEU A 53 5.02 -33.26 -31.17
C LEU A 53 6.06 -34.01 -32.01
N PHE A 54 7.34 -33.82 -31.72
CA PHE A 54 8.42 -34.51 -32.41
C PHE A 54 8.28 -36.04 -32.32
N GLN A 55 7.91 -36.57 -31.16
CA GLN A 55 7.71 -38.02 -30.95
C GLN A 55 6.47 -38.59 -31.66
N HIS A 56 5.45 -37.77 -31.92
CA HIS A 56 4.21 -38.21 -32.56
C HIS A 56 4.28 -38.22 -34.09
N PHE A 57 5.17 -37.43 -34.70
CA PHE A 57 5.30 -37.33 -36.15
C PHE A 57 6.60 -37.95 -36.65
N THR A 58 6.56 -38.56 -37.84
CA THR A 58 7.76 -39.08 -38.51
C THR A 58 8.49 -37.95 -39.23
N HIS A 59 9.81 -37.86 -39.06
CA HIS A 59 10.65 -36.82 -39.68
C HIS A 59 11.63 -37.46 -40.68
N PRO A 60 11.19 -37.79 -41.91
CA PRO A 60 11.99 -38.56 -42.87
C PRO A 60 13.28 -37.85 -43.31
N ASP A 61 13.30 -36.52 -43.26
CA ASP A 61 14.46 -35.71 -43.63
C ASP A 61 15.44 -35.47 -42.47
N LEU A 62 15.11 -35.92 -41.25
CA LEU A 62 15.96 -35.73 -40.09
C LEU A 62 17.02 -36.83 -39.99
N ASN A 63 18.17 -36.45 -39.45
CA ASN A 63 19.23 -37.39 -39.14
C ASN A 63 18.81 -38.38 -38.03
N PRO A 64 18.96 -39.71 -38.21
CA PRO A 64 18.70 -40.70 -37.18
C PRO A 64 19.51 -40.48 -35.89
N TYR A 65 20.73 -39.92 -36.00
CA TYR A 65 21.51 -39.53 -34.83
C TYR A 65 20.85 -38.40 -34.04
N SER A 66 20.20 -37.44 -34.71
CA SER A 66 19.47 -36.34 -34.08
C SER A 66 18.25 -36.82 -33.28
N GLU A 67 17.52 -37.79 -33.83
CA GLU A 67 16.38 -38.44 -33.17
C GLU A 67 16.78 -39.18 -31.88
N TYR A 68 17.95 -39.83 -31.90
CA TYR A 68 18.51 -40.49 -30.73
C TYR A 68 18.78 -39.51 -29.56
N TYR A 69 19.27 -38.29 -29.83
CA TYR A 69 19.54 -37.32 -28.76
C TYR A 69 18.28 -36.86 -28.03
N ILE A 70 17.15 -36.76 -28.74
CA ILE A 70 15.87 -36.35 -28.18
C ILE A 70 15.28 -37.46 -27.28
N THR A 71 15.47 -38.73 -27.67
CA THR A 71 14.88 -39.90 -27.01
C THR A 71 15.77 -40.57 -25.98
N ALA A 72 17.09 -40.30 -25.97
CA ALA A 72 18.04 -40.94 -25.06
C ALA A 72 17.75 -40.67 -23.58
N PRO A 73 18.02 -41.62 -22.66
CA PRO A 73 17.85 -41.42 -21.21
C PRO A 73 18.79 -40.33 -20.65
N VAL A 74 18.34 -39.63 -19.60
CA VAL A 74 19.17 -38.67 -18.83
C VAL A 74 19.83 -39.38 -17.68
N TYR A 75 21.11 -39.09 -17.45
CA TYR A 75 21.79 -39.48 -16.24
C TYR A 75 22.02 -38.25 -15.34
N ASP A 76 21.92 -38.46 -14.03
CA ASP A 76 22.22 -37.44 -13.05
C ASP A 76 23.75 -37.30 -12.88
N ARG A 77 24.38 -36.60 -13.82
CA ARG A 77 25.81 -36.31 -13.82
C ARG A 77 26.10 -34.96 -14.46
N LYS A 78 27.29 -34.43 -14.15
CA LYS A 78 27.81 -33.23 -14.78
C LYS A 78 28.74 -33.59 -15.94
N ILE A 79 28.63 -32.83 -17.02
CA ILE A 79 29.45 -33.01 -18.23
C ILE A 79 30.12 -31.69 -18.63
N LYS A 80 31.34 -31.80 -19.16
CA LYS A 80 32.13 -30.65 -19.65
C LYS A 80 32.06 -30.47 -21.17
N LYS A 81 31.62 -31.51 -21.88
CA LYS A 81 31.45 -31.47 -23.34
C LYS A 81 30.25 -32.30 -23.79
N TYR A 82 29.57 -31.85 -24.84
CA TYR A 82 28.50 -32.58 -25.52
C TYR A 82 28.87 -32.73 -26.99
N THR A 83 28.72 -33.93 -27.56
CA THR A 83 29.00 -34.18 -28.98
C THR A 83 27.72 -34.36 -29.76
N LEU A 84 27.50 -33.52 -30.77
CA LEU A 84 26.46 -33.67 -31.78
C LEU A 84 27.08 -34.31 -33.03
N ARG A 85 26.54 -35.45 -33.45
CA ARG A 85 26.93 -36.11 -34.71
C ARG A 85 25.84 -35.88 -35.75
N THR A 86 26.22 -35.26 -36.87
CA THR A 86 25.37 -35.15 -38.06
C THR A 86 25.87 -36.10 -39.16
N TRP A 87 25.21 -36.14 -40.31
CA TRP A 87 25.59 -37.00 -41.44
C TRP A 87 26.92 -36.55 -42.06
N LYS A 88 27.23 -35.26 -41.93
CA LYS A 88 28.39 -34.63 -42.54
C LYS A 88 29.50 -34.37 -41.52
N ASP A 89 29.14 -33.95 -40.31
CA ASP A 89 30.10 -33.42 -39.34
C ASP A 89 29.88 -33.94 -37.92
N ARG A 90 30.94 -33.81 -37.12
CA ARG A 90 30.91 -34.05 -35.68
C ARG A 90 31.28 -32.77 -34.96
N THR A 91 30.30 -32.15 -34.31
CA THR A 91 30.49 -30.92 -33.55
C THR A 91 30.59 -31.24 -32.07
N VAL A 92 31.62 -30.72 -31.41
CA VAL A 92 31.82 -30.88 -29.96
C VAL A 92 31.63 -29.53 -29.28
N PHE A 93 30.59 -29.42 -28.46
CA PHE A 93 30.33 -28.26 -27.64
C PHE A 93 31.05 -28.42 -26.30
N VAL A 94 31.88 -27.45 -25.94
CA VAL A 94 32.61 -27.44 -24.66
C VAL A 94 32.04 -26.35 -23.78
N PHE A 95 31.62 -26.73 -22.57
CA PHE A 95 31.09 -25.79 -21.59
C PHE A 95 32.23 -25.16 -20.78
N LYS A 96 32.10 -23.87 -20.47
CA LYS A 96 33.05 -23.15 -19.61
C LYS A 96 33.23 -23.88 -18.27
N ASP A 97 32.10 -24.22 -17.65
CA ASP A 97 32.00 -24.98 -16.41
C ASP A 97 31.22 -26.28 -16.66
N SER A 98 31.44 -27.29 -15.82
CA SER A 98 30.67 -28.54 -15.92
C SER A 98 29.21 -28.28 -15.58
N ILE A 99 28.30 -28.61 -16.50
CA ILE A 99 26.85 -28.43 -16.35
C ILE A 99 26.15 -29.78 -16.24
N ASP A 100 24.95 -29.80 -15.65
CA ASP A 100 24.14 -31.01 -15.55
C ASP A 100 23.75 -31.52 -16.95
N GLU A 101 23.86 -32.84 -17.16
CA GLU A 101 23.58 -33.47 -18.45
C GLU A 101 22.15 -33.19 -18.92
N ALA A 102 21.18 -33.14 -18.00
CA ALA A 102 19.80 -32.78 -18.29
C ALA A 102 19.69 -31.40 -18.97
N LYS A 103 20.40 -30.41 -18.43
CA LYS A 103 20.42 -29.04 -18.95
C LYS A 103 21.15 -28.98 -20.28
N ALA A 104 22.31 -29.61 -20.37
CA ALA A 104 23.10 -29.67 -21.60
C ALA A 104 22.31 -30.32 -22.75
N ARG A 105 21.61 -31.42 -22.47
CA ARG A 105 20.76 -32.12 -23.42
C ARG A 105 19.57 -31.26 -23.84
N ARG A 106 18.90 -30.58 -22.91
CA ARG A 106 17.83 -29.64 -23.26
C ARG A 106 18.33 -28.59 -24.26
N LEU A 107 19.47 -27.95 -23.99
CA LEU A 107 20.06 -26.96 -24.91
C LEU A 107 20.41 -27.53 -26.29
N LEU A 108 20.86 -28.79 -26.34
CA LEU A 108 21.12 -29.46 -27.61
C LEU A 108 19.83 -29.80 -28.36
N ASN A 109 18.84 -30.32 -27.66
CA ASN A 109 17.55 -30.68 -28.25
C ASN A 109 16.84 -29.44 -28.78
N GLU A 110 16.91 -28.32 -28.07
CA GLU A 110 16.46 -27.00 -28.54
C GLU A 110 17.10 -26.62 -29.88
N HIS A 111 18.42 -26.79 -30.02
CA HIS A 111 19.12 -26.55 -31.29
C HIS A 111 18.62 -27.46 -32.42
N ILE A 112 18.39 -28.74 -32.15
CA ILE A 112 17.89 -29.70 -33.14
C ILE A 112 16.44 -29.37 -33.53
N LEU A 113 15.59 -29.09 -32.54
CA LEU A 113 14.16 -28.83 -32.72
C LEU A 113 13.91 -27.59 -33.56
N THR A 114 14.78 -26.58 -33.55
CA THR A 114 14.60 -25.35 -34.35
C THR A 114 14.43 -25.61 -35.84
N ASN A 115 15.07 -26.65 -36.37
CA ASN A 115 14.95 -27.00 -37.79
C ASN A 115 13.67 -27.78 -38.13
N VAL A 116 12.98 -28.33 -37.14
CA VAL A 116 11.82 -29.22 -37.33
C VAL A 116 10.54 -28.56 -36.82
N HIS A 117 10.59 -28.10 -35.57
CA HIS A 117 9.55 -27.38 -34.85
C HIS A 117 10.18 -26.12 -34.22
N PRO A 118 10.29 -25.01 -34.97
CA PRO A 118 10.84 -23.77 -34.44
C PRO A 118 10.02 -23.22 -33.27
N ILE A 119 10.60 -22.30 -32.50
CA ILE A 119 9.87 -21.65 -31.42
C ILE A 119 8.77 -20.78 -32.01
N ASP A 120 7.52 -21.08 -31.64
CA ASP A 120 6.36 -20.28 -31.99
C ASP A 120 6.21 -19.17 -30.94
N ALA A 121 6.48 -17.93 -31.35
CA ALA A 121 6.37 -16.76 -30.48
C ALA A 121 4.93 -16.55 -29.97
N ASP A 122 3.92 -16.95 -30.74
CA ASP A 122 2.53 -16.76 -30.36
C ASP A 122 2.13 -17.72 -29.25
N LYS A 123 2.43 -19.00 -29.46
CA LYS A 123 2.23 -20.04 -28.43
C LYS A 123 3.05 -19.77 -27.17
N LEU A 124 4.30 -19.34 -27.32
CA LEU A 124 5.15 -19.01 -26.18
C LEU A 124 4.55 -17.86 -25.35
N ASN A 125 4.01 -16.81 -25.99
CA ASN A 125 3.32 -15.74 -25.28
C ASN A 125 2.04 -16.22 -24.59
N ILE A 126 1.26 -17.13 -25.22
CA ILE A 126 0.06 -17.72 -24.60
C ILE A 126 0.45 -18.46 -23.31
N LEU A 127 1.49 -19.29 -23.37
CA LEU A 127 2.01 -20.00 -22.19
C LEU A 127 2.54 -19.01 -21.15
N PHE A 128 3.31 -18.01 -21.55
CA PHE A 128 3.85 -17.01 -20.65
C PHE A 128 2.75 -16.23 -19.92
N ARG A 129 1.74 -15.77 -20.65
CA ARG A 129 0.56 -15.10 -20.09
C ARG A 129 -0.18 -15.99 -19.09
N ALA A 130 -0.34 -17.29 -19.38
CA ALA A 130 -0.95 -18.23 -18.45
C ALA A 130 -0.13 -18.38 -17.15
N ARG A 131 1.21 -18.40 -17.25
CA ARG A 131 2.11 -18.49 -16.09
C ARG A 131 2.13 -17.23 -15.24
N LEU A 132 1.98 -16.05 -15.85
CA LEU A 132 1.83 -14.77 -15.16
C LEU A 132 0.48 -14.67 -14.46
N ALA A 133 -0.60 -15.09 -15.13
CA ALA A 133 -1.95 -15.09 -14.56
C ALA A 133 -2.05 -16.01 -13.33
N ALA A 134 -1.40 -17.18 -13.36
CA ALA A 134 -1.31 -18.08 -12.19
C ALA A 134 -0.63 -17.43 -10.97
N ARG A 135 0.16 -16.38 -11.18
CA ARG A 135 0.85 -15.59 -10.15
C ARG A 135 0.12 -14.29 -9.81
N ASN A 136 -1.08 -14.06 -10.36
CA ASN A 136 -1.84 -12.82 -10.25
C ASN A 136 -1.11 -11.58 -10.81
N ILE A 137 -0.20 -11.78 -11.76
CA ILE A 137 0.43 -10.71 -12.54
C ILE A 137 -0.43 -10.48 -13.78
N CYS A 138 -1.16 -9.36 -13.80
CA CYS A 138 -2.07 -9.00 -14.87
C CYS A 138 -1.49 -7.85 -15.70
N GLY A 139 -1.56 -7.96 -17.03
CA GLY A 139 -1.01 -6.94 -17.91
C GLY A 139 -0.99 -7.36 -19.37
N GLN A 140 -0.54 -6.44 -20.23
CA GLN A 140 -0.19 -6.77 -21.61
C GLN A 140 1.15 -7.51 -21.62
N THR A 141 1.27 -8.55 -22.45
CA THR A 141 2.46 -9.38 -22.54
C THR A 141 2.87 -9.55 -23.98
N GLY A 142 4.17 -9.66 -24.21
CA GLY A 142 4.70 -10.06 -25.49
C GLY A 142 5.96 -10.88 -25.30
N THR A 143 6.30 -11.62 -26.34
CA THR A 143 7.52 -12.42 -26.40
C THR A 143 8.26 -12.11 -27.68
N ILE A 144 9.58 -12.02 -27.56
CA ILE A 144 10.50 -11.79 -28.66
C ILE A 144 11.38 -13.02 -28.75
N TYR A 145 11.43 -13.59 -29.94
CA TYR A 145 12.26 -14.72 -30.28
C TYR A 145 13.27 -14.30 -31.35
N TYR A 146 14.53 -14.66 -31.15
CA TYR A 146 15.62 -14.45 -32.09
C TYR A 146 16.16 -15.79 -32.54
N ASN A 147 16.26 -15.98 -33.85
CA ASN A 147 16.96 -17.10 -34.48
C ASN A 147 18.08 -16.53 -35.35
N GLY A 148 19.27 -16.36 -34.77
CA GLY A 148 20.36 -15.63 -35.43
C GLY A 148 20.00 -14.16 -35.68
N GLN A 149 19.71 -13.80 -36.93
CA GLN A 149 19.33 -12.44 -37.33
C GLN A 149 17.81 -12.21 -37.43
N GLU A 150 17.03 -13.29 -37.47
CA GLU A 150 15.57 -13.20 -37.62
C GLU A 150 14.91 -12.93 -36.26
N ARG A 151 14.06 -11.90 -36.21
CA ARG A 151 13.30 -11.50 -35.03
C ARG A 151 11.82 -11.76 -35.25
N HIS A 152 11.24 -12.61 -34.41
CA HIS A 152 9.81 -12.90 -34.39
C HIS A 152 9.19 -12.31 -33.11
N CYS A 153 8.09 -11.58 -33.26
CA CYS A 153 7.45 -10.84 -32.18
C CYS A 153 5.92 -11.01 -32.25
N ASN A 154 5.29 -11.35 -31.13
CA ASN A 154 3.82 -11.47 -31.01
C ASN A 154 3.15 -10.16 -30.56
N SER A 155 3.77 -9.00 -30.82
CA SER A 155 3.15 -7.72 -30.45
C SER A 155 3.70 -6.58 -31.30
N ASP A 156 2.80 -5.89 -32.00
CA ASP A 156 3.11 -4.69 -32.79
C ASP A 156 3.34 -3.46 -31.89
N THR A 157 2.95 -3.53 -30.63
CA THR A 157 3.07 -2.44 -29.66
C THR A 157 4.42 -2.50 -28.96
N LEU A 158 5.36 -1.68 -29.43
CA LEU A 158 6.61 -1.39 -28.75
C LEU A 158 6.32 -0.89 -27.33
N SER A 159 6.79 -1.67 -26.35
CA SER A 159 6.94 -1.39 -24.92
C SER A 159 6.28 -0.11 -24.40
N ALA A 160 5.21 -0.25 -23.61
CA ALA A 160 4.82 0.80 -22.68
C ALA A 160 6.03 1.18 -21.82
N SER A 161 6.19 2.46 -21.45
CA SER A 161 7.32 2.93 -20.64
C SER A 161 7.45 2.25 -19.27
N SER A 162 6.37 1.60 -18.80
CA SER A 162 6.31 0.82 -17.57
C SER A 162 6.48 -0.70 -17.78
N ALA A 163 6.76 -1.16 -19.00
CA ALA A 163 6.92 -2.59 -19.28
C ALA A 163 8.26 -3.10 -18.74
N TYR A 164 8.19 -4.15 -17.91
CA TYR A 164 9.38 -4.89 -17.52
C TYR A 164 9.71 -5.92 -18.60
N SER A 165 10.99 -6.01 -18.97
CA SER A 165 11.51 -7.04 -19.88
C SER A 165 12.39 -8.00 -19.11
N THR A 166 12.16 -9.30 -19.28
CA THR A 166 13.01 -10.33 -18.70
C THR A 166 14.43 -10.23 -19.28
N PRO A 167 15.44 -10.84 -18.64
CA PRO A 167 16.72 -11.08 -19.28
C PRO A 167 16.55 -11.85 -20.60
N VAL A 168 17.53 -11.71 -21.49
CA VAL A 168 17.58 -12.49 -22.72
C VAL A 168 18.08 -13.90 -22.39
N TYR A 169 17.22 -14.88 -22.53
CA TYR A 169 17.56 -16.28 -22.24
C TYR A 169 18.02 -16.98 -23.50
N ARG A 170 19.25 -17.50 -23.47
CA ARG A 170 19.76 -18.42 -24.50
C ARG A 170 19.02 -19.75 -24.37
N GLN A 171 18.33 -20.15 -25.43
CA GLN A 171 17.52 -21.37 -25.45
C GLN A 171 18.32 -22.58 -25.92
N ASP A 172 19.45 -22.38 -26.60
CA ASP A 172 20.19 -23.46 -27.23
C ASP A 172 21.68 -23.48 -26.89
N ILE A 173 22.37 -24.51 -27.40
CA ILE A 173 23.77 -24.77 -27.11
C ILE A 173 24.74 -23.86 -27.88
N THR A 174 24.33 -23.30 -29.03
CA THR A 174 25.18 -22.36 -29.80
C THR A 174 25.02 -20.92 -29.31
N GLY A 175 23.85 -20.59 -28.77
CA GLY A 175 23.51 -19.24 -28.31
C GLY A 175 22.89 -18.36 -29.39
N ASP A 176 22.66 -18.91 -30.59
CA ASP A 176 22.00 -18.23 -31.71
C ASP A 176 20.50 -18.05 -31.44
N ILE A 177 19.94 -18.91 -30.58
CA ILE A 177 18.53 -18.94 -30.27
C ILE A 177 18.32 -18.24 -28.93
N GLN A 178 17.62 -17.11 -28.96
CA GLN A 178 17.39 -16.29 -27.79
C GLN A 178 15.91 -15.94 -27.65
N ALA A 179 15.40 -15.98 -26.43
CA ALA A 179 14.02 -15.63 -26.15
C ALA A 179 13.94 -14.64 -24.98
N GLN A 180 13.03 -13.68 -25.10
CA GLN A 180 12.79 -12.66 -24.11
C GLN A 180 11.28 -12.43 -23.97
N GLY A 181 10.80 -12.28 -22.74
CA GLY A 181 9.43 -11.87 -22.45
C GLY A 181 9.39 -10.43 -21.99
N TRP A 182 8.28 -9.75 -22.21
CA TRP A 182 8.00 -8.48 -21.57
C TRP A 182 6.56 -8.45 -21.05
N VAL A 183 6.36 -7.70 -19.97
CA VAL A 183 5.07 -7.53 -19.33
C VAL A 183 4.88 -6.08 -18.90
N ALA A 184 3.79 -5.48 -19.36
CA ALA A 184 3.28 -4.20 -18.86
C ALA A 184 2.19 -4.49 -17.83
N TYR A 185 2.59 -4.71 -16.57
CA TYR A 185 1.67 -5.03 -15.48
C TYR A 185 0.92 -3.79 -14.97
N ASP A 186 -0.28 -4.01 -14.44
CA ASP A 186 -1.12 -2.95 -13.89
C ASP A 186 -0.70 -2.51 -12.48
N THR A 187 -1.14 -1.33 -12.07
CA THR A 187 -0.86 -0.77 -10.73
C THR A 187 -1.46 -1.62 -9.61
N VAL A 188 -2.53 -2.36 -9.89
CA VAL A 188 -3.15 -3.30 -8.94
C VAL A 188 -2.21 -4.49 -8.67
N THR A 189 -1.53 -5.02 -9.68
CA THR A 189 -0.50 -6.03 -9.49
C THR A 189 0.60 -5.51 -8.57
N LEU A 190 1.08 -4.28 -8.78
CA LEU A 190 2.10 -3.68 -7.91
C LEU A 190 1.66 -3.66 -6.44
N LEU A 191 0.43 -3.20 -6.15
CA LEU A 191 -0.11 -3.16 -4.79
C LEU A 191 -0.21 -4.54 -4.12
N ARG A 192 -0.49 -5.60 -4.88
CA ARG A 192 -0.57 -6.97 -4.34
C ARG A 192 0.77 -7.50 -3.87
N TYR A 193 1.86 -7.08 -4.52
CA TYR A 193 3.21 -7.54 -4.23
C TYR A 193 3.91 -6.72 -3.15
N ILE A 194 3.36 -5.58 -2.75
CA ILE A 194 3.79 -4.82 -1.57
C ILE A 194 3.53 -5.65 -0.30
N ASP A 195 4.47 -5.60 0.65
CA ASP A 195 4.34 -6.30 1.93
C ASP A 195 3.11 -5.78 2.72
N ARG A 196 2.25 -6.70 3.18
CA ARG A 196 1.07 -6.40 4.01
C ARG A 196 1.40 -5.57 5.26
N ARG A 197 2.61 -5.71 5.80
CA ARG A 197 3.08 -4.93 6.97
C ARG A 197 3.09 -3.43 6.69
N PHE A 198 3.33 -3.02 5.44
CA PHE A 198 3.31 -1.61 5.05
C PHE A 198 1.90 -1.01 5.15
N PHE A 199 0.88 -1.73 4.68
CA PHE A 199 -0.51 -1.28 4.81
C PHE A 199 -0.98 -1.24 6.27
N LEU A 200 -0.53 -2.21 7.09
CA LEU A 200 -0.79 -2.19 8.53
C LEU A 200 -0.16 -0.98 9.22
N LEU A 201 1.07 -0.62 8.86
CA LEU A 201 1.74 0.58 9.37
C LEU A 201 0.93 1.85 9.05
N ILE A 202 0.49 2.02 7.79
CA ILE A 202 -0.34 3.15 7.39
C ILE A 202 -1.65 3.20 8.17
N ALA A 203 -2.33 2.06 8.33
CA ALA A 203 -3.57 1.97 9.09
C ALA A 203 -3.39 2.37 10.56
N LEU A 204 -2.29 1.96 11.21
CA LEU A 204 -1.97 2.34 12.58
C LEU A 204 -1.69 3.84 12.71
N ILE A 205 -0.96 4.44 11.75
CA ILE A 205 -0.71 5.89 11.71
C ILE A 205 -2.03 6.66 11.52
N ALA A 206 -2.89 6.21 10.62
CA ALA A 206 -4.20 6.83 10.38
C ALA A 206 -5.11 6.74 11.63
N LEU A 207 -5.13 5.59 12.30
CA LEU A 207 -5.88 5.41 13.54
C LEU A 207 -5.33 6.31 14.67
N GLY A 208 -4.00 6.35 14.81
CA GLY A 208 -3.33 7.20 15.80
C GLY A 208 -3.61 8.69 15.59
N THR A 209 -3.57 9.17 14.35
CA THR A 209 -3.90 10.57 14.02
C THR A 209 -5.38 10.88 14.28
N ALA A 210 -6.30 9.97 13.97
CA ALA A 210 -7.73 10.11 14.28
C ALA A 210 -8.00 10.18 15.80
N ILE A 211 -7.34 9.32 16.59
CA ILE A 211 -7.43 9.32 18.06
C ILE A 211 -6.88 10.64 18.63
N CYS A 212 -5.69 11.07 18.18
CA CYS A 212 -5.09 12.34 18.60
C CYS A 212 -5.99 13.54 18.26
N TYR A 213 -6.60 13.54 17.08
CA TYR A 213 -7.58 14.56 16.70
C TYR A 213 -8.80 14.56 17.63
N TYR A 214 -9.36 13.40 17.93
CA TYR A 214 -10.50 13.25 18.84
C TYR A 214 -10.17 13.72 20.27
N LEU A 215 -9.02 13.31 20.81
CA LEU A 215 -8.56 13.71 22.15
C LEU A 215 -8.26 15.22 22.23
N ARG A 216 -7.64 15.81 21.19
CA ARG A 216 -7.40 17.26 21.13
C ARG A 216 -8.69 18.07 21.09
N LYS A 217 -9.70 17.59 20.35
CA LYS A 217 -11.04 18.20 20.32
C LYS A 217 -11.72 18.17 21.70
N ARG A 218 -11.54 17.08 22.47
CA ARG A 218 -12.04 16.97 23.85
C ARG A 218 -11.27 17.88 24.82
N SER A 219 -9.94 17.97 24.71
CA SER A 219 -9.08 18.79 25.58
C SER A 219 -9.27 20.30 25.38
N ASN A 220 -9.45 20.77 24.14
CA ASN A 220 -9.71 22.20 23.87
C ASN A 220 -10.99 22.72 24.57
N ALA A 221 -11.94 21.85 24.92
CA ALA A 221 -13.09 22.24 25.73
C ALA A 221 -12.74 22.46 27.21
N SER A 222 -11.69 21.79 27.71
CA SER A 222 -11.21 21.87 29.10
C SER A 222 -10.15 22.96 29.32
N HIS A 223 -9.37 23.30 28.28
CA HIS A 223 -8.21 24.19 28.40
C HIS A 223 -8.53 25.70 28.44
N ILE A 224 -9.80 26.09 28.34
CA ILE A 224 -10.19 27.51 28.36
C ILE A 224 -10.11 28.07 29.81
N TYR A 225 -10.15 27.21 30.83
CA TYR A 225 -10.12 27.59 32.25
C TYR A 225 -9.28 26.59 33.06
N PRO A 226 -7.96 26.81 33.23
CA PRO A 226 -7.12 25.89 34.01
C PRO A 226 -7.59 25.73 35.45
N ASP A 227 -8.20 26.79 36.00
CA ASP A 227 -8.62 26.86 37.40
C ASP A 227 -10.09 26.43 37.60
N ILE A 228 -10.80 26.10 36.51
CA ILE A 228 -12.19 25.63 36.58
C ILE A 228 -12.33 24.29 35.87
N SER A 229 -12.72 23.26 36.62
CA SER A 229 -13.18 21.99 36.05
C SER A 229 -14.68 21.85 36.24
N VAL A 230 -15.39 21.41 35.20
CA VAL A 230 -16.84 21.22 35.23
C VAL A 230 -17.13 19.78 34.85
N ASN A 231 -17.82 19.05 35.73
CA ASN A 231 -18.36 17.72 35.46
C ASN A 231 -19.89 17.75 35.41
N MET A 232 -20.44 17.70 34.20
CA MET A 232 -21.90 17.74 33.97
C MET A 232 -22.62 16.47 34.43
N GLU A 233 -21.94 15.32 34.46
CA GLU A 233 -22.53 14.03 34.86
C GLU A 233 -22.66 13.97 36.38
N LYS A 234 -21.61 14.39 37.09
CA LYS A 234 -21.58 14.40 38.56
C LYS A 234 -22.23 15.64 39.19
N GLN A 235 -22.58 16.65 38.38
CA GLN A 235 -23.07 17.95 38.85
C GLN A 235 -22.07 18.69 39.75
N GLU A 236 -20.79 18.57 39.40
CA GLU A 236 -19.67 19.09 40.17
C GLU A 236 -19.00 20.23 39.41
N LEU A 237 -18.89 21.39 40.05
CA LEU A 237 -18.02 22.48 39.63
C LEU A 237 -16.83 22.51 40.58
N ILE A 238 -15.61 22.51 40.08
CA ILE A 238 -14.40 22.71 40.89
C ILE A 238 -13.76 24.01 40.44
N ILE A 239 -13.62 24.96 41.37
CA ILE A 239 -12.92 26.24 41.16
C ILE A 239 -11.75 26.28 42.13
N ASP A 240 -10.53 26.54 41.64
CA ASP A 240 -9.31 26.61 42.48
C ASP A 240 -9.12 25.37 43.38
N GLY A 241 -9.51 24.19 42.89
CA GLY A 241 -9.46 22.93 43.64
C GLY A 241 -10.58 22.71 44.66
N ILE A 242 -11.49 23.67 44.83
CA ILE A 242 -12.61 23.59 45.78
C ILE A 242 -13.88 23.12 45.07
N LEU A 243 -14.50 22.06 45.60
CA LEU A 243 -15.74 21.49 45.09
C LEU A 243 -16.95 22.38 45.44
N CYS A 244 -17.71 22.74 44.41
CA CYS A 244 -18.95 23.51 44.45
C CYS A 244 -20.09 22.69 43.83
N PRO A 245 -20.89 21.97 44.63
CA PRO A 245 -22.04 21.25 44.10
C PRO A 245 -23.10 22.24 43.59
N LEU A 246 -23.53 22.06 42.35
CA LEU A 246 -24.50 22.92 41.68
C LEU A 246 -25.54 22.06 40.96
N PRO A 247 -26.85 22.36 41.07
CA PRO A 247 -27.87 21.68 40.30
C PRO A 247 -27.60 21.76 38.79
N LYS A 248 -28.03 20.74 38.04
CA LYS A 248 -27.78 20.61 36.60
C LYS A 248 -28.09 21.86 35.76
N LEU A 249 -29.21 22.55 36.07
CA LEU A 249 -29.62 23.76 35.39
C LEU A 249 -28.70 24.94 35.70
N ASP A 250 -28.36 25.15 36.97
CA ASP A 250 -27.42 26.19 37.39
C ASP A 250 -26.04 25.97 36.78
N LEU A 251 -25.53 24.73 36.84
CA LEU A 251 -24.26 24.35 36.23
C LEU A 251 -24.27 24.60 34.71
N SER A 252 -25.37 24.28 34.04
CA SER A 252 -25.51 24.53 32.60
C SER A 252 -25.52 26.02 32.26
N LEU A 253 -26.20 26.85 33.06
CA LEU A 253 -26.22 28.30 32.92
C LEU A 253 -24.83 28.90 33.19
N PHE A 254 -24.14 28.43 34.22
CA PHE A 254 -22.77 28.81 34.50
C PHE A 254 -21.86 28.48 33.31
N CYS A 255 -21.95 27.26 32.75
CA CYS A 255 -21.20 26.88 31.55
C CYS A 255 -21.50 27.77 30.34
N LEU A 256 -22.75 28.24 30.17
CA LEU A 256 -23.09 29.18 29.11
C LEU A 256 -22.33 30.50 29.28
N LEU A 257 -22.39 31.09 30.49
CA LEU A 257 -21.70 32.35 30.81
C LEU A 257 -20.18 32.18 30.72
N LEU A 258 -19.67 31.04 31.17
CA LEU A 258 -18.26 30.68 31.12
C LEU A 258 -17.77 30.54 29.67
N ARG A 259 -18.53 29.91 28.77
CA ARG A 259 -18.20 29.84 27.34
C ARG A 259 -18.15 31.21 26.66
N LYS A 260 -18.94 32.17 27.15
CA LYS A 260 -19.00 33.56 26.67
C LYS A 260 -18.38 34.56 27.66
N LYS A 261 -17.36 34.15 28.40
CA LYS A 261 -16.69 35.01 29.41
C LYS A 261 -16.36 36.40 28.85
N GLY A 262 -16.62 37.42 29.67
CA GLY A 262 -16.40 38.83 29.30
C GLY A 262 -17.36 39.39 28.24
N ARG A 263 -18.26 38.58 27.66
CA ARG A 263 -19.30 39.03 26.72
C ARG A 263 -20.67 38.93 27.38
N CYS A 264 -21.50 39.95 27.18
CA CYS A 264 -22.88 39.95 27.65
C CYS A 264 -23.68 38.88 26.93
N VAL A 265 -24.29 37.97 27.68
CA VAL A 265 -25.28 37.01 27.22
C VAL A 265 -26.65 37.61 27.50
N SER A 266 -27.44 37.79 26.44
CA SER A 266 -28.74 38.44 26.58
C SER A 266 -29.76 37.55 27.27
N ARG A 267 -30.75 38.15 27.93
CA ARG A 267 -31.87 37.39 28.52
C ARG A 267 -32.60 36.56 27.48
N GLY A 268 -32.79 37.10 26.28
CA GLY A 268 -33.38 36.38 25.15
C GLY A 268 -32.58 35.13 24.76
N GLU A 269 -31.23 35.22 24.75
CA GLU A 269 -30.38 34.07 24.47
C GLU A 269 -30.47 32.99 25.56
N ILE A 270 -30.46 33.40 26.83
CA ILE A 270 -30.61 32.48 27.97
C ILE A 270 -31.97 31.79 27.92
N LYS A 271 -33.04 32.56 27.68
CA LYS A 271 -34.42 32.07 27.53
C LYS A 271 -34.53 31.07 26.38
N GLN A 272 -34.01 31.40 25.20
CA GLN A 272 -34.02 30.52 24.04
C GLN A 272 -33.28 29.20 24.29
N ARG A 273 -32.28 29.19 25.19
CA ARG A 273 -31.50 27.99 25.48
C ARG A 273 -32.13 27.08 26.52
N PHE A 274 -32.72 27.64 27.57
CA PHE A 274 -33.18 26.86 28.74
C PHE A 274 -34.70 26.86 28.93
N TRP A 275 -35.42 27.88 28.44
CA TRP A 275 -36.84 28.13 28.70
C TRP A 275 -37.58 28.64 27.45
N LYS A 276 -37.48 27.90 26.33
CA LYS A 276 -37.99 28.33 25.00
C LYS A 276 -39.46 28.76 24.99
N THR A 277 -40.30 28.05 25.72
CA THR A 277 -41.76 28.20 25.70
C THR A 277 -42.32 28.75 27.02
N ASP A 278 -41.47 29.19 27.93
CA ASP A 278 -41.86 29.61 29.27
C ASP A 278 -42.13 31.13 29.30
N THR A 279 -43.35 31.51 29.66
CA THR A 279 -43.74 32.91 29.82
C THR A 279 -43.09 33.56 31.04
N ASN A 280 -42.74 32.78 32.07
CA ASN A 280 -42.10 33.26 33.31
C ASN A 280 -40.58 33.04 33.31
N ALA A 281 -39.97 32.87 32.13
CA ALA A 281 -38.54 32.61 32.00
C ALA A 281 -37.66 33.69 32.65
N ASP A 282 -38.04 34.97 32.57
CA ASP A 282 -37.20 36.06 33.08
C ASP A 282 -37.04 36.01 34.62
N GLU A 283 -38.12 35.68 35.35
CA GLU A 283 -38.07 35.50 36.81
C GLU A 283 -37.22 34.27 37.21
N LYS A 284 -37.32 33.18 36.42
CA LYS A 284 -36.51 31.97 36.63
C LYS A 284 -35.04 32.25 36.37
N ILE A 285 -34.71 32.97 35.30
CA ILE A 285 -33.33 33.40 35.01
C ILE A 285 -32.77 34.18 36.20
N ASP A 286 -33.51 35.17 36.71
CA ASP A 286 -33.07 35.99 37.83
C ASP A 286 -32.87 35.17 39.11
N THR A 287 -33.70 34.14 39.33
CA THR A 287 -33.56 33.19 40.44
C THR A 287 -32.28 32.36 40.32
N HIS A 288 -32.02 31.77 39.15
CA HIS A 288 -30.79 31.00 38.90
C HIS A 288 -29.53 31.86 38.96
N ILE A 289 -29.58 33.11 38.48
CA ILE A 289 -28.46 34.06 38.62
C ILE A 289 -28.19 34.40 40.10
N LYS A 290 -29.23 34.52 40.94
CA LYS A 290 -29.08 34.71 42.38
C LYS A 290 -28.42 33.49 43.05
N ILE A 291 -28.84 32.28 42.69
CA ILE A 291 -28.25 31.03 43.19
C ILE A 291 -26.76 30.98 42.81
N LEU A 292 -26.43 31.17 41.54
CA LEU A 292 -25.05 31.17 41.06
C LEU A 292 -24.18 32.19 41.80
N ARG A 293 -24.66 33.42 41.99
CA ARG A 293 -23.93 34.45 42.77
C ARG A 293 -23.68 34.03 44.21
N LYS A 294 -24.62 33.33 44.84
CA LYS A 294 -24.45 32.82 46.20
C LYS A 294 -23.33 31.77 46.27
N HIS A 295 -23.30 30.84 45.31
CA HIS A 295 -22.24 29.83 45.23
C HIS A 295 -20.87 30.42 44.88
N LEU A 296 -20.83 31.45 44.02
CA LEU A 296 -19.59 32.12 43.62
C LEU A 296 -19.06 33.12 44.66
N LYS A 297 -19.79 33.39 45.76
CA LYS A 297 -19.37 34.34 46.79
C LYS A 297 -18.03 33.98 47.43
N GLY A 298 -17.67 32.70 47.46
CA GLY A 298 -16.37 32.20 47.96
C GLY A 298 -15.20 32.40 46.99
N PHE A 299 -15.46 32.82 45.75
CA PHE A 299 -14.47 32.94 44.68
C PHE A 299 -14.50 34.36 44.09
N PRO A 300 -13.84 35.35 44.73
CA PRO A 300 -13.95 36.76 44.35
C PRO A 300 -13.48 37.06 42.92
N GLU A 301 -12.63 36.19 42.36
CA GLU A 301 -12.16 36.26 40.97
C GLU A 301 -13.28 36.04 39.96
N TYR A 302 -14.35 35.30 40.31
CA TYR A 302 -15.43 34.91 39.40
C TYR A 302 -16.75 35.59 39.77
N GLN A 303 -17.12 36.64 39.05
CA GLN A 303 -18.31 37.45 39.36
C GLN A 303 -19.29 37.52 38.18
N ILE A 304 -20.58 37.28 38.47
CA ILE A 304 -21.64 37.48 37.48
C ILE A 304 -22.14 38.91 37.56
N VAL A 305 -21.86 39.70 36.52
CA VAL A 305 -22.22 41.11 36.43
C VAL A 305 -23.50 41.28 35.62
N THR A 306 -24.42 42.11 36.11
CA THR A 306 -25.63 42.52 35.38
C THR A 306 -25.32 43.74 34.52
N VAL A 307 -25.59 43.66 33.22
CA VAL A 307 -25.58 44.81 32.32
C VAL A 307 -27.02 45.25 32.11
N ARG A 308 -27.38 46.41 32.67
CA ARG A 308 -28.77 46.92 32.67
C ARG A 308 -29.31 46.98 31.23
N GLY A 309 -30.47 46.36 31.03
CA GLY A 309 -31.14 46.31 29.72
C GLY A 309 -30.54 45.33 28.70
N GLN A 310 -29.39 44.69 28.98
CA GLN A 310 -28.74 43.78 28.02
C GLN A 310 -28.73 42.33 28.51
N GLY A 311 -28.32 42.07 29.75
CA GLY A 311 -28.24 40.70 30.29
C GLY A 311 -27.12 40.50 31.32
N TYR A 312 -26.42 39.37 31.22
CA TYR A 312 -25.46 38.91 32.22
C TYR A 312 -24.13 38.50 31.57
N TYR A 313 -23.01 38.74 32.24
CA TYR A 313 -21.73 38.15 31.84
C TYR A 313 -20.93 37.68 33.05
N LEU A 314 -20.06 36.70 32.83
CA LEU A 314 -19.06 36.30 33.80
C LEU A 314 -17.82 37.17 33.64
N SER A 315 -17.55 38.00 34.65
CA SER A 315 -16.27 38.66 34.84
C SER A 315 -15.34 37.69 35.54
N VAL A 316 -14.12 37.57 35.02
CA VAL A 316 -13.05 36.85 35.70
C VAL A 316 -11.89 37.81 35.83
N LYS A 317 -11.60 38.21 37.06
CA LYS A 317 -10.37 38.93 37.37
C LYS A 317 -9.25 37.88 37.46
N LYS A 318 -8.04 38.28 37.08
CA LYS A 318 -6.86 37.47 37.41
C LYS A 318 -6.30 38.14 38.66
N GLY A 319 -6.15 37.38 39.73
CA GLY A 319 -5.29 37.78 40.84
C GLY A 319 -3.94 38.21 40.30
N SER A 320 -3.47 39.37 40.75
CA SER A 320 -2.18 39.95 40.36
C SER A 320 -1.01 39.02 40.68
#